data_AF-A0A929YWA5-F1
#
_entry.id   AF-A0A929YWA5-F1
#
_cell.length_a   1.000
_cell.length_b   1.000
_cell.length_c   1.000
_cell.angle_alpha   90.00
_cell.angle_beta   90.00
_cell.angle_gamma   90.00
#
_symmetry.space_group_name_H-M   'P 1'
#
loop_
_entity.id
_entity.type
_entity.pdbx_description
1 polymer ?
#
loop_
_entity_poly.entity_id
_entity_poly.type
_entity_poly.pdbx_seq_one_letter_code
_entity_poly.pdbx_strand_id
1 'polypeptide(L)' 'DLETALLEVDKYIDDSYLGNLDTITIIHGVGTLVLKKGIQEYLRKHKYIKKFRDGQYGEGGMGVTVATLK' A
#
# COMPACT_ATOMS: atom_id res chain seq x y z
N ASP A 1 2.98 3.21 -14.77
CA ASP A 1 3.77 1.95 -14.84
C ASP A 1 4.08 1.47 -13.41
N LEU A 2 4.56 0.24 -13.24
CA LEU A 2 4.75 -0.33 -11.89
C LEU A 2 5.87 0.37 -11.11
N GLU A 3 6.97 0.73 -11.75
CA GLU A 3 8.10 1.39 -11.07
C GLU A 3 7.71 2.77 -10.54
N THR A 4 7.01 3.57 -11.35
CA THR A 4 6.47 4.86 -10.91
C THR A 4 5.50 4.69 -9.74
N ALA A 5 4.61 3.70 -9.80
CA ALA A 5 3.69 3.42 -8.70
C ALA A 5 4.41 3.03 -7.40
N LEU A 6 5.51 2.28 -7.49
CA LEU A 6 6.32 1.92 -6.32
C LEU A 6 7.02 3.15 -5.72
N LEU A 7 7.54 4.05 -6.56
CA LEU A 7 8.15 5.31 -6.09
C LEU A 7 7.13 6.22 -5.39
N GLU A 8 5.90 6.32 -5.93
CA GLU A 8 4.83 7.09 -5.28
C GLU A 8 4.40 6.46 -3.95
N VAL A 9 4.30 5.13 -3.90
CA VAL A 9 3.96 4.40 -2.68
C VAL A 9 5.03 4.55 -1.61
N ASP A 10 6.32 4.46 -1.97
CA ASP A 10 7.46 4.66 -1.06
C ASP A 10 7.40 6.05 -0.41
N LYS A 11 7.31 7.08 -1.24
CA LYS A 11 7.17 8.46 -0.77
C LYS A 11 5.94 8.63 0.14
N TYR A 12 4.81 8.04 -0.24
CA TYR A 12 3.59 8.14 0.56
C TYR A 12 3.72 7.45 1.92
N ILE A 13 4.44 6.33 2.00
CA ILE A 13 4.72 5.64 3.27
C ILE A 13 5.59 6.52 4.16
N ASP A 14 6.65 7.12 3.61
CA ASP A 14 7.55 8.01 4.34
C ASP A 14 6.81 9.23 4.90
N ASP A 15 6.03 9.92 4.06
CA ASP A 15 5.22 11.07 4.47
C ASP A 15 4.21 10.68 5.57
N SER A 16 3.58 9.51 5.44
CA SER A 16 2.61 9.00 6.42
C SER A 16 3.26 8.60 7.74
N TYR A 17 4.46 8.02 7.69
CA TYR A 17 5.22 7.65 8.88
C TYR A 17 5.70 8.89 9.64
N LEU A 18 6.22 9.90 8.92
CA LEU A 18 6.58 11.20 9.50
C LEU A 18 5.36 11.93 10.07
N GLY A 19 4.19 11.75 9.46
CA GLY A 19 2.90 12.26 9.91
C GLY A 19 2.32 11.54 11.14
N ASN A 20 2.98 10.50 11.67
CA ASN A 20 2.48 9.65 12.76
C ASN A 20 1.11 9.03 12.46
N LEU A 21 0.86 8.62 11.20
CA LEU A 21 -0.33 7.88 10.86
C LEU A 21 -0.18 6.41 11.27
N ASP A 22 -1.20 5.86 11.91
CA ASP A 22 -1.19 4.44 12.29
C ASP A 22 -1.46 3.52 11.10
N THR A 23 -2.29 3.96 10.16
CA THR A 23 -2.79 3.13 9.05
C THR A 23 -2.92 3.97 7.78
N ILE A 24 -2.49 3.39 6.67
CA ILE A 24 -2.57 3.98 5.33
C ILE A 24 -3.38 3.08 4.40
N THR A 25 -3.98 3.70 3.39
CA THR A 25 -4.78 3.01 2.38
C THR A 25 -4.20 3.31 1.00
N ILE A 26 -3.84 2.26 0.27
CA ILE A 26 -3.25 2.36 -1.07
C ILE A 26 -4.28 1.84 -2.08
N ILE A 27 -4.78 2.74 -2.92
CA ILE A 27 -5.73 2.43 -3.98
C ILE A 27 -4.98 2.21 -5.28
N HIS A 28 -4.81 0.95 -5.68
CA HIS A 28 -4.10 0.57 -6.90
C HIS A 28 -5.06 0.07 -8.01
N GLY A 29 -6.34 -0.07 -7.71
CA GLY A 29 -7.34 -0.61 -8.62
C GLY A 29 -7.21 -2.13 -8.79
N VAL A 30 -8.19 -2.75 -9.45
CA VAL A 30 -8.22 -4.20 -9.70
C VAL A 30 -7.40 -4.54 -10.94
N GLY A 31 -7.72 -3.94 -12.09
CA GLY A 31 -6.99 -4.13 -13.35
C GLY A 31 -6.61 -5.60 -13.63
N THR A 32 -5.34 -5.82 -13.98
CA THR A 32 -4.71 -7.15 -14.14
C THR A 32 -4.05 -7.67 -12.87
N LEU A 33 -4.27 -7.02 -11.72
CA LEU A 33 -3.62 -7.29 -10.43
C LEU A 33 -2.10 -7.14 -10.40
N VAL A 34 -1.49 -6.59 -11.46
CA VAL A 34 -0.03 -6.34 -11.51
C VAL A 34 0.40 -5.36 -10.43
N LEU A 35 -0.31 -4.23 -10.29
CA LEU A 35 -0.02 -3.24 -9.26
C LEU A 35 -0.23 -3.80 -7.85
N LYS A 36 -1.33 -4.54 -7.63
CA LYS A 36 -1.58 -5.23 -6.35
C LYS A 36 -0.38 -6.10 -5.96
N LYS A 37 0.07 -6.98 -6.85
CA LYS A 37 1.17 -7.91 -6.57
C LYS A 37 2.48 -7.17 -6.29
N GLY A 38 2.86 -6.24 -7.15
CA GLY A 38 4.10 -5.48 -6.99
C GLY A 38 4.11 -4.64 -5.71
N ILE A 39 3.01 -3.94 -5.40
CA ILE A 39 2.88 -3.15 -4.17
C ILE A 39 2.94 -4.06 -2.94
N GLN A 40 2.21 -5.19 -2.92
CA GLN A 40 2.26 -6.10 -1.77
C GLN A 40 3.63 -6.73 -1.56
N GLU A 41 4.35 -7.08 -2.63
CA GLU A 41 5.74 -7.56 -2.53
C GLU A 41 6.68 -6.50 -1.99
N TYR A 42 6.48 -5.24 -2.39
CA TYR A 42 7.23 -4.11 -1.88
C TYR A 42 6.97 -3.87 -0.38
N LEU A 43 5.69 -3.81 0.02
CA LEU A 43 5.28 -3.62 1.41
C LEU A 43 5.82 -4.70 2.36
N ARG A 44 5.95 -5.96 1.90
CA ARG A 44 6.54 -7.05 2.71
C ARG A 44 7.98 -6.77 3.14
N LYS A 45 8.75 -6.04 2.34
CA LYS A 45 10.16 -5.73 2.59
C LYS A 45 10.36 -4.35 3.23
N HIS A 46 9.29 -3.55 3.32
CA HIS A 46 9.38 -2.17 3.75
C HIS A 46 9.58 -2.04 5.26
N LYS A 47 10.53 -1.19 5.69
CA LYS A 47 10.94 -1.09 7.10
C LYS A 47 9.85 -0.52 7.99
N TYR A 48 9.04 0.41 7.47
CA TYR A 48 7.99 1.11 8.23
C TYR A 48 6.65 0.38 8.26
N ILE A 49 6.51 -0.74 7.55
CA ILE A 49 5.26 -1.50 7.51
C ILE A 49 5.28 -2.59 8.59
N LYS A 50 4.23 -2.62 9.41
CA LYS A 50 4.03 -3.62 10.46
C LYS A 50 3.22 -4.81 9.95
N LYS A 51 2.13 -4.53 9.23
CA LYS A 51 1.24 -5.52 8.62
C LYS A 51 0.44 -4.86 7.49
N PHE A 52 -0.05 -5.66 6.56
CA PHE A 52 -0.96 -5.18 5.51
C PHE A 52 -2.00 -6.26 5.17
N ARG A 53 -3.12 -5.83 4.61
CA ARG A 53 -4.22 -6.69 4.18
C ARG A 53 -4.90 -6.11 2.94
N ASP A 54 -5.66 -6.94 2.24
CA ASP A 54 -6.60 -6.45 1.23
C ASP A 54 -7.70 -5.58 1.88
N GLY A 55 -8.26 -4.66 1.10
CA GLY A 55 -9.43 -3.88 1.49
C GLY A 55 -10.65 -4.78 1.73
N GLN A 56 -11.45 -4.42 2.72
CA GLN A 56 -12.72 -5.09 3.02
C GLN A 56 -13.87 -4.50 2.20
N TYR A 57 -15.06 -5.08 2.38
CA TYR A 57 -16.30 -4.54 1.82
C TYR A 57 -16.53 -3.12 2.34
N GLY A 58 -16.69 -2.15 1.44
CA GLY A 58 -16.77 -0.72 1.78
C GLY A 58 -15.43 0.03 1.70
N GLU A 59 -14.29 -0.65 1.67
CA GLU A 59 -12.95 -0.04 1.54
C GLU A 59 -12.39 -0.13 0.11
N GLY A 60 -13.14 -0.67 -0.86
CA GLY A 60 -12.69 -0.87 -2.24
C GLY A 60 -12.21 -2.29 -2.57
N GLY A 61 -12.29 -3.23 -1.60
CA GLY A 61 -12.07 -4.66 -1.84
C GLY A 61 -10.68 -4.98 -2.39
N MET A 62 -10.63 -5.81 -3.44
CA MET A 62 -9.37 -6.25 -4.06
C MET A 62 -8.57 -5.12 -4.75
N GLY A 63 -9.18 -3.96 -4.98
CA GLY A 63 -8.51 -2.81 -5.60
C GLY A 63 -7.72 -1.96 -4.61
N VAL A 64 -7.72 -2.35 -3.34
CA VAL A 64 -7.17 -1.57 -2.24
C VAL A 64 -6.33 -2.47 -1.34
N THR A 65 -5.20 -1.93 -0.89
CA THR A 65 -4.36 -2.53 0.15
C THR A 65 -4.31 -1.58 1.34
N VAL A 66 -4.65 -2.07 2.53
CA VAL A 66 -4.58 -1.33 3.78
C VAL A 66 -3.35 -1.79 4.55
N ALA A 67 -2.47 -0.86 4.92
CA ALA A 67 -1.24 -1.16 5.63
C ALA A 67 -1.16 -0.40 6.97
N THR A 68 -0.72 -1.09 8.01
CA THR A 68 -0.45 -0.51 9.33
C THR A 68 1.04 -0.18 9.43
N LEU A 69 1.33 1.05 9.84
CA LEU A 69 2.70 1.53 10.05
C LEU A 69 3.22 1.12 11.43
N LYS A 70 4.52 1.27 11.65
CA LYS A 70 5.20 0.88 12.90
C LYS A 70 5.18 1.97 13.95
#